data_AF-A0A4R7M5Z7-F1
#
_entry.id   AF-A0A4R7M5Z7-F1
#
_cell.length_a   1.000
_cell.length_b   1.000
_cell.length_c   1.000
_cell.angle_alpha   90.00
_cell.angle_beta   90.00
_cell.angle_gamma   90.00
#
_symmetry.space_group_name_H-M   'P 1'
#
loop_
_entity.id
_entity.type
_entity.pdbx_description
1 polymer ?
#
loop_
_entity_poly.entity_id
_entity_poly.type
_entity_poly.pdbx_seq_one_letter_code
_entity_poly.pdbx_strand_id
1 'polypeptide(L)'
;MTDPLALAARRHAHVIPGHLLVSAEPCAIPASVLTVDLLAERASELGVAERYTLRAIKLGLKRIEEISWFLGLDQDDTANVIGALLQREMIDYRALDTDHRHIQLLPPGQEALEDTVAEAPKVVTLSVMFDRIVRKPVAWTKRSLTRAAEVGNRVGILVLPPASGEPAAVDELSAADLTAILGGRNQVNRILGTLGVTENRKYFKEAILLIYKGIDSDSVRLGLDIDGTWSPAHEVQLERLQTVDRLGIRIEGPQSPADGQTRTDSPEPGVTPTMAREEVLTLQAMADGPETGTVGPHPDTGAEAGQTVDSAAIRWLGTYEHPWILDEAVTKARRRLLIISPWITSAVVTKTWIRQIEKLAAKCPVIIAWGYEDQPKIDESLTELHSAARRSKQLAVVRLKNTHAKVLVGDDFYVTTSFNWLSFRGDRSRRYRMEEGTLVRERRLADLAYERYLDQVREQALEVVGNLPNPSGAALPDASTSSTSPNAASDAQDDNSEGHSSRPPRHRKPRKTPPDEAWARLRTGETIPGRIQGFAVFGVFVTLENGIVGLIHNSRLPSTMRRPEGNGLAIGGRVNVRILEVQPERKRVSLALQG
;
A
#
# COMPACT_ATOMS: atom_id res chain seq x y z
N MET A 1 10.92 11.15 5.94
CA MET A 1 11.32 9.74 6.11
C MET A 1 10.13 8.88 5.69
N THR A 2 10.35 7.88 4.85
CA THR A 2 9.29 6.99 4.34
C THR A 2 8.90 6.03 5.47
N ASP A 3 7.62 6.01 5.86
CA ASP A 3 7.11 5.10 6.89
C ASP A 3 7.28 3.63 6.43
N PRO A 4 7.99 2.78 7.18
CA PRO A 4 8.20 1.38 6.81
C PRO A 4 6.89 0.59 6.67
N LEU A 5 5.83 0.93 7.44
CA LEU A 5 4.53 0.26 7.34
C LEU A 5 3.86 0.56 5.99
N ALA A 6 3.86 1.82 5.59
CA ALA A 6 3.32 2.25 4.30
C ALA A 6 4.10 1.65 3.12
N LEU A 7 5.42 1.53 3.24
CA LEU A 7 6.26 0.91 2.22
C LEU A 7 5.95 -0.58 2.06
N ALA A 8 5.83 -1.31 3.17
CA ALA A 8 5.44 -2.72 3.17
C ALA A 8 4.03 -2.92 2.58
N ALA A 9 3.07 -2.09 3.01
CA ALA A 9 1.71 -2.11 2.49
C ALA A 9 1.69 -1.92 0.96
N ARG A 10 2.39 -0.90 0.44
CA ARG A 10 2.49 -0.66 -1.01
C ARG A 10 3.15 -1.80 -1.77
N ARG A 11 4.22 -2.37 -1.20
CA ARG A 11 4.95 -3.49 -1.84
C ARG A 11 4.10 -4.75 -1.94
N HIS A 12 3.23 -4.98 -0.95
CA HIS A 12 2.54 -6.25 -0.79
C HIS A 12 1.01 -6.21 -0.97
N ALA A 13 0.42 -5.04 -1.25
CA ALA A 13 -1.03 -4.85 -1.35
C ALA A 13 -1.77 -5.85 -2.24
N HIS A 14 -1.12 -6.37 -3.28
CA HIS A 14 -1.73 -7.27 -4.28
C HIS A 14 -1.10 -8.68 -4.31
N VAL A 15 -0.36 -9.06 -3.27
CA VAL A 15 0.34 -10.36 -3.24
C VAL A 15 -0.63 -11.54 -3.13
N ILE A 16 -1.77 -11.36 -2.45
CA ILE A 16 -2.79 -12.40 -2.29
C ILE A 16 -3.96 -12.13 -3.26
N PRO A 17 -4.14 -12.93 -4.32
CA PRO A 17 -5.25 -12.76 -5.26
C PRO A 17 -6.62 -12.88 -4.57
N GLY A 18 -7.58 -12.07 -5.02
CA GLY A 18 -8.94 -12.06 -4.48
C GLY A 18 -9.07 -11.45 -3.08
N HIS A 19 -8.00 -10.84 -2.56
CA HIS A 19 -7.99 -10.20 -1.24
C HIS A 19 -7.51 -8.75 -1.33
N LEU A 20 -8.06 -7.90 -0.45
CA LEU A 20 -7.70 -6.50 -0.28
C LEU A 20 -6.90 -6.32 0.99
N LEU A 21 -5.78 -5.60 0.91
CA LEU A 21 -5.01 -5.21 2.09
C LEU A 21 -5.79 -4.17 2.89
N VAL A 22 -6.08 -4.51 4.14
CA VAL A 22 -6.86 -3.67 5.06
C VAL A 22 -5.92 -2.88 5.98
N SER A 23 -4.87 -3.53 6.50
CA SER A 23 -3.95 -2.90 7.46
C SER A 23 -2.53 -3.48 7.40
N ALA A 24 -1.57 -2.67 7.84
CA ALA A 24 -0.18 -3.06 8.07
C ALA A 24 0.22 -2.64 9.49
N GLU A 25 0.66 -3.59 10.31
CA GLU A 25 0.98 -3.36 11.72
C GLU A 25 2.36 -3.87 12.10
N PRO A 26 3.07 -3.17 13.03
CA PRO A 26 4.31 -3.71 13.58
C PRO A 26 4.01 -4.95 14.43
N CYS A 27 4.80 -6.00 14.21
CA CYS A 27 4.65 -7.26 14.92
C CYS A 27 6.00 -7.85 15.33
N ALA A 28 5.95 -8.82 16.23
CA ALA A 28 7.08 -9.54 16.76
C ALA A 28 6.89 -11.04 16.54
N ILE A 29 7.71 -11.61 15.67
CA ILE A 29 7.79 -13.05 15.41
C ILE A 29 8.58 -13.71 16.55
N PRO A 30 8.04 -14.71 17.26
CA PRO A 30 8.78 -15.42 18.30
C PRO A 30 10.00 -16.12 17.70
N ALA A 31 11.17 -15.80 18.22
CA ALA A 31 12.44 -16.30 17.75
C ALA A 31 13.24 -16.92 18.90
N SER A 32 14.25 -17.72 18.57
CA SER A 32 15.17 -18.27 19.55
C SER A 32 16.60 -18.23 19.07
N VAL A 33 17.50 -18.14 20.05
CA VAL A 33 18.93 -18.33 19.81
C VAL A 33 19.26 -19.73 20.30
N LEU A 34 19.63 -20.59 19.38
CA LEU A 34 20.07 -21.94 19.64
C LEU A 34 21.58 -21.97 19.81
N THR A 35 22.04 -22.79 20.75
CA THR A 35 23.41 -23.31 20.81
C THR A 35 23.33 -24.74 20.33
N VAL A 36 23.96 -25.03 19.19
CA VAL A 36 23.83 -26.30 18.49
C VAL A 36 25.19 -26.97 18.40
N ASP A 37 25.26 -28.21 18.87
CA ASP A 37 26.44 -29.06 18.73
C ASP A 37 26.31 -29.85 17.43
N LEU A 38 27.27 -29.64 16.53
CA LEU A 38 27.25 -30.18 15.18
C LEU A 38 28.42 -31.11 14.96
N LEU A 39 28.18 -32.18 14.22
CA LEU A 39 29.23 -32.99 13.64
C LEU A 39 29.53 -32.42 12.25
N ALA A 40 30.74 -31.91 12.02
CA ALA A 40 31.06 -31.24 10.77
C ALA A 40 32.49 -31.51 10.27
N GLU A 41 32.65 -31.47 8.95
CA GLU A 41 33.94 -31.45 8.27
C GLU A 41 34.42 -29.99 8.23
N ARG A 42 35.56 -29.73 8.87
CA ARG A 42 36.21 -28.42 8.81
C ARG A 42 36.93 -28.29 7.46
N ALA A 43 36.93 -27.09 6.88
CA ALA A 43 37.80 -26.84 5.74
C ALA A 43 39.26 -27.12 6.15
N SER A 44 39.97 -27.93 5.36
CA SER A 44 41.42 -28.13 5.54
C SER A 44 42.11 -26.78 5.53
N GLU A 45 43.02 -26.54 6.48
CA GLU A 45 43.85 -25.33 6.51
C GLU A 45 44.79 -25.24 5.29
N LEU A 46 44.98 -26.37 4.59
CA LEU A 46 45.77 -26.48 3.38
C LEU A 46 44.90 -26.43 2.12
N GLY A 47 45.28 -25.56 1.19
CA GLY A 47 44.75 -25.58 -0.17
C GLY A 47 44.98 -26.93 -0.85
N VAL A 48 44.21 -27.21 -1.91
CA VAL A 48 44.34 -28.46 -2.68
C VAL A 48 45.76 -28.64 -3.21
N ALA A 49 46.31 -27.60 -3.84
CA ALA A 49 47.67 -27.62 -4.36
C ALA A 49 48.72 -27.80 -3.24
N GLU A 50 48.57 -27.11 -2.11
CA GLU A 50 49.45 -27.25 -0.94
C GLU A 50 49.48 -28.70 -0.42
N ARG A 51 48.32 -29.34 -0.28
CA ARG A 51 48.22 -30.76 0.13
C ARG A 51 48.94 -31.69 -0.82
N TYR A 52 48.67 -31.57 -2.12
CA TYR A 52 49.27 -32.47 -3.11
C TYR A 52 50.77 -32.23 -3.25
N THR A 53 51.23 -30.98 -3.15
CA THR A 53 52.65 -30.63 -3.10
C THR A 53 53.35 -31.25 -1.90
N LEU A 54 52.80 -31.13 -0.68
CA LEU A 54 53.38 -31.79 0.51
C LEU A 54 53.41 -33.32 0.37
N ARG A 55 52.40 -33.92 -0.28
CA ARG A 55 52.35 -35.37 -0.53
C ARG A 55 53.37 -35.82 -1.56
N ALA A 56 53.58 -35.03 -2.62
CA ALA A 56 54.64 -35.22 -3.60
C ALA A 56 56.03 -35.18 -2.94
N ILE A 57 56.26 -34.21 -2.04
CA ILE A 57 57.50 -34.10 -1.27
C ILE A 57 57.69 -35.31 -0.33
N LYS A 58 56.63 -35.76 0.36
CA LYS A 58 56.67 -36.96 1.21
C LYS A 58 57.01 -38.22 0.43
N LEU A 59 56.59 -38.32 -0.82
CA LEU A 59 56.92 -39.42 -1.74
C LEU A 59 58.35 -39.33 -2.30
N GLY A 60 59.10 -38.27 -1.99
CA GLY A 60 60.51 -38.12 -2.34
C GLY A 60 60.78 -37.23 -3.55
N LEU A 61 59.78 -36.52 -4.09
CA LEU A 61 60.00 -35.48 -5.10
C LEU A 61 60.61 -34.25 -4.43
N LYS A 62 61.81 -33.84 -4.87
CA LYS A 62 62.62 -32.85 -4.14
C LYS A 62 62.85 -31.57 -4.94
N ARG A 63 62.44 -31.51 -6.19
CA ARG A 63 62.67 -30.36 -7.08
C ARG A 63 61.35 -29.73 -7.54
N ILE A 64 61.38 -28.41 -7.80
CA ILE A 64 60.19 -27.66 -8.23
C ILE A 64 59.67 -28.21 -9.56
N GLU A 65 60.57 -28.53 -10.49
CA GLU A 65 60.22 -29.03 -11.82
C GLU A 65 59.59 -30.42 -11.74
N GLU A 66 60.09 -31.28 -10.85
CA GLU A 66 59.55 -32.63 -10.61
C GLU A 66 58.13 -32.56 -10.04
N ILE A 67 57.91 -31.67 -9.06
CA ILE A 67 56.62 -31.48 -8.42
C ILE A 67 55.63 -30.88 -9.43
N SER A 68 56.04 -29.85 -10.18
CA SER A 68 55.24 -29.23 -11.25
C SER A 68 54.80 -30.27 -12.28
N TRP A 69 55.72 -31.10 -12.76
CA TRP A 69 55.42 -32.15 -13.73
C TRP A 69 54.49 -33.23 -13.15
N PHE A 70 54.72 -33.65 -11.90
CA PHE A 70 53.88 -34.64 -11.21
C PHE A 70 52.45 -34.14 -10.99
N LEU A 71 52.28 -32.87 -10.64
CA LEU A 71 50.97 -32.26 -10.39
C LEU A 71 50.27 -31.76 -11.65
N GLY A 72 50.99 -31.66 -12.78
CA GLY A 72 50.48 -31.07 -14.02
C GLY A 72 50.20 -29.58 -13.91
N LEU A 73 50.93 -28.87 -13.04
CA LEU A 73 50.82 -27.43 -12.81
C LEU A 73 51.98 -26.69 -13.46
N ASP A 74 51.79 -25.41 -13.81
CA ASP A 74 52.88 -24.56 -14.28
C ASP A 74 53.97 -24.37 -13.20
N GLN A 75 55.20 -24.07 -13.62
CA GLN A 75 56.32 -23.88 -12.69
C GLN A 75 56.12 -22.65 -11.79
N ASP A 76 55.52 -21.58 -12.29
CA ASP A 76 55.26 -20.36 -11.50
C ASP A 76 54.20 -20.63 -10.42
N ASP A 77 53.12 -21.34 -10.77
CA ASP A 77 52.08 -21.75 -9.81
C ASP A 77 52.63 -22.69 -8.74
N THR A 78 53.46 -23.67 -9.16
CA THR A 78 54.11 -24.60 -8.24
C THR A 78 55.08 -23.87 -7.30
N ALA A 79 55.86 -22.92 -7.82
CA ALA A 79 56.76 -22.10 -7.03
C ALA A 79 56.01 -21.22 -6.02
N ASN A 80 54.85 -20.66 -6.39
CA ASN A 80 53.99 -19.90 -5.48
C ASN A 80 53.47 -20.76 -4.32
N VAL A 81 53.02 -21.99 -4.61
CA VAL A 81 52.57 -22.95 -3.59
C VAL A 81 53.72 -23.34 -2.66
N ILE A 82 54.90 -23.62 -3.20
CA ILE A 82 56.10 -23.92 -2.41
C ILE A 82 56.50 -22.72 -1.55
N GLY A 83 56.41 -21.49 -2.08
CA GLY A 83 56.64 -20.26 -1.31
C GLY A 83 55.69 -20.12 -0.13
N ALA A 84 54.40 -20.41 -0.32
CA ALA A 84 53.41 -20.40 0.76
C ALA A 84 53.69 -21.47 1.82
N LEU A 85 54.06 -22.69 1.41
CA LEU A 85 54.44 -23.76 2.32
C LEU A 85 55.71 -23.44 3.12
N LEU A 86 56.69 -22.77 2.49
CA LEU A 86 57.93 -22.31 3.13
C LEU A 86 57.65 -21.22 4.16
N GLN A 87 56.78 -20.24 3.83
CA GLN A 87 56.37 -19.18 4.77
C GLN A 87 55.66 -19.73 6.01
N ARG A 88 54.98 -20.88 5.88
CA ARG A 88 54.33 -21.59 6.98
C ARG A 88 55.24 -22.60 7.69
N GLU A 89 56.54 -22.60 7.37
CA GLU A 89 57.56 -23.47 7.99
C GLU A 89 57.25 -24.98 7.87
N MET A 90 56.46 -25.36 6.86
CA MET A 90 56.08 -26.77 6.63
C MET A 90 57.12 -27.53 5.81
N ILE A 91 57.94 -26.81 5.05
CA ILE A 91 59.01 -27.35 4.21
C ILE A 91 60.26 -26.50 4.39
N ASP A 92 61.41 -27.10 4.09
CA ASP A 92 62.70 -26.42 4.02
C ASP A 92 63.20 -26.47 2.56
N TYR A 93 63.91 -25.43 2.15
CA TYR A 93 64.45 -25.29 0.80
C TYR A 93 65.95 -25.04 0.86
N ARG A 94 66.75 -26.11 0.76
CA ARG A 94 68.20 -26.07 0.98
C ARG A 94 68.98 -26.19 -0.33
N ALA A 95 70.09 -25.45 -0.43
CA ALA A 95 71.10 -25.67 -1.46
C ALA A 95 71.98 -26.85 -1.06
N LEU A 96 72.15 -27.82 -1.96
CA LEU A 96 73.06 -28.96 -1.78
C LEU A 96 74.39 -28.73 -2.47
N ASP A 97 74.36 -28.21 -3.70
CA ASP A 97 75.52 -27.85 -4.53
C ASP A 97 75.26 -26.53 -5.29
N THR A 98 76.22 -26.06 -6.11
CA THR A 98 76.13 -24.78 -6.84
C THR A 98 74.95 -24.67 -7.81
N ASP A 99 74.41 -25.79 -8.31
CA ASP A 99 73.35 -25.80 -9.33
C ASP A 99 72.00 -26.37 -8.87
N HIS A 100 71.90 -26.99 -7.70
CA HIS A 100 70.70 -27.74 -7.31
C HIS A 100 70.27 -27.49 -5.86
N ARG A 101 68.99 -27.08 -5.71
CA ARG A 101 68.31 -26.93 -4.42
C ARG A 101 67.28 -28.03 -4.25
N HIS A 102 67.20 -28.61 -3.06
CA HIS A 102 66.20 -29.63 -2.73
C HIS A 102 65.24 -29.13 -1.68
N ILE A 103 63.98 -29.53 -1.86
CA ILE A 103 62.89 -29.33 -0.93
C ILE A 103 62.84 -30.52 0.03
N GLN A 104 62.70 -30.25 1.31
CA GLN A 104 62.54 -31.26 2.35
C GLN A 104 61.31 -30.97 3.19
N LEU A 105 60.52 -32.00 3.51
CA LEU A 105 59.38 -31.89 4.41
C LEU A 105 59.89 -31.70 5.86
N LEU A 106 59.33 -30.73 6.57
CA LEU A 106 59.59 -30.51 8.00
C LEU A 106 58.50 -31.17 8.87
N PRO A 107 58.74 -31.35 10.18
CA PRO A 107 57.75 -31.93 11.08
C PRO A 107 56.36 -31.25 11.04
N PRO A 108 56.24 -29.90 10.99
CA PRO A 108 54.93 -29.24 10.86
C PRO A 108 54.20 -29.60 9.56
N GLY A 109 54.92 -29.74 8.44
CA GLY A 109 54.33 -30.16 7.17
C GLY A 109 53.92 -31.63 7.16
N GLN A 110 54.63 -32.46 7.92
CA GLN A 110 54.31 -33.89 8.07
C GLN A 110 53.06 -34.11 8.95
N GLU A 111 52.96 -33.36 10.06
CA GLU A 111 51.78 -33.31 10.93
C GLU A 111 50.56 -32.77 10.17
N ALA A 112 50.70 -31.68 9.42
CA ALA A 112 49.63 -31.13 8.59
C ALA A 112 49.13 -32.12 7.52
N LEU A 113 50.01 -32.99 7.00
CA LEU A 113 49.65 -34.04 6.05
C LEU A 113 48.88 -35.20 6.70
N GLU A 114 49.24 -35.54 7.93
CA GLU A 114 48.58 -36.57 8.73
C GLU A 114 47.18 -36.10 9.17
N ASP A 115 47.07 -34.82 9.56
CA ASP A 115 45.80 -34.15 9.85
C ASP A 115 44.88 -34.04 8.64
N THR A 116 45.43 -33.96 7.42
CA THR A 116 44.61 -33.93 6.18
C THR A 116 44.16 -35.31 5.70
N VAL A 117 44.81 -36.39 6.13
CA VAL A 117 44.29 -37.75 5.97
C VAL A 117 43.23 -38.04 7.05
N ALA A 118 43.32 -37.35 8.19
CA ALA A 118 42.36 -37.35 9.28
C ALA A 118 41.36 -36.17 9.18
N GLU A 119 40.72 -35.97 8.02
CA GLU A 119 39.47 -35.16 7.91
C GLU A 119 38.32 -35.87 8.67
N ALA A 120 38.55 -36.20 9.93
CA ALA A 120 37.59 -36.80 10.81
C ALA A 120 36.52 -35.76 11.13
N PRO A 121 35.24 -36.17 11.20
CA PRO A 121 34.17 -35.32 11.69
C PRO A 121 34.53 -34.75 13.07
N LYS A 122 34.55 -33.42 13.21
CA LYS A 122 34.78 -32.75 14.49
C LYS A 122 33.47 -32.21 15.05
N VAL A 123 33.33 -32.26 16.37
CA VAL A 123 32.21 -31.64 17.07
C VAL A 123 32.47 -30.13 17.16
N VAL A 124 31.55 -29.34 16.63
CA VAL A 124 31.62 -27.87 16.62
C VAL A 124 30.34 -27.31 17.21
N THR A 125 30.45 -26.40 18.18
CA THR A 125 29.30 -25.72 18.77
C THR A 125 29.10 -24.36 18.12
N LEU A 126 27.93 -24.14 17.52
CA LEU A 126 27.58 -22.88 16.84
C LEU A 126 26.29 -22.27 17.39
N SER A 127 26.20 -20.93 17.28
CA SER A 127 24.97 -20.22 17.59
C SER A 127 24.13 -20.05 16.33
N VAL A 128 22.89 -20.53 16.37
CA VAL A 128 21.96 -20.54 15.23
C VAL A 128 20.66 -19.84 15.61
N MET A 129 20.12 -19.03 14.72
CA MET A 129 18.85 -18.35 14.92
C MET A 129 17.72 -19.27 14.45
N PHE A 130 16.64 -19.33 15.23
CA PHE A 130 15.52 -20.23 14.99
C PHE A 130 14.20 -19.49 15.02
N ASP A 131 13.39 -19.71 13.99
CA ASP A 131 12.06 -19.16 13.86
C ASP A 131 11.04 -20.10 14.51
N ARG A 132 10.29 -19.63 15.51
CA ARG A 132 9.34 -20.48 16.25
C ARG A 132 7.95 -20.55 15.61
N ILE A 133 7.67 -19.80 14.55
CA ILE A 133 6.45 -19.96 13.73
C ILE A 133 6.70 -21.00 12.65
N VAL A 134 7.79 -20.84 11.88
CA VAL A 134 8.11 -21.78 10.79
C VAL A 134 8.81 -23.04 11.30
N ARG A 135 9.36 -23.00 12.52
CA ARG A 135 10.13 -24.08 13.17
C ARG A 135 11.33 -24.53 12.34
N LYS A 136 12.09 -23.55 11.87
CA LYS A 136 13.30 -23.79 11.08
C LYS A 136 14.45 -22.85 11.47
N PRO A 137 15.70 -23.30 11.26
CA PRO A 137 16.86 -22.42 11.27
C PRO A 137 16.74 -21.30 10.23
N VAL A 138 17.18 -20.09 10.58
CA VAL A 138 17.08 -18.90 9.72
C VAL A 138 18.37 -18.09 9.72
N ALA A 139 18.65 -17.40 8.61
CA ALA A 139 19.85 -16.60 8.42
C ALA A 139 19.83 -15.21 9.12
N TRP A 140 18.90 -15.00 10.06
CA TRP A 140 18.85 -13.78 10.86
C TRP A 140 20.10 -13.62 11.71
N THR A 141 20.45 -12.39 12.05
CA THR A 141 21.56 -12.13 12.98
C THR A 141 21.03 -11.90 14.38
N LYS A 142 21.82 -12.25 15.41
CA LYS A 142 21.46 -11.96 16.81
C LYS A 142 21.20 -10.48 17.07
N ARG A 143 21.86 -9.57 16.33
CA ARG A 143 21.64 -8.12 16.41
C ARG A 143 20.29 -7.68 15.85
N SER A 144 19.71 -8.45 14.94
CA SER A 144 18.39 -8.20 14.37
C SER A 144 17.23 -8.74 15.23
N LEU A 145 17.55 -9.33 16.39
CA LEU A 145 16.56 -9.84 17.34
C LEU A 145 16.43 -8.90 18.53
N THR A 146 15.19 -8.70 18.97
CA THR A 146 14.83 -7.89 20.14
C THR A 146 14.52 -8.81 21.31
N ARG A 147 14.89 -8.41 22.53
CA ARG A 147 14.61 -9.23 23.73
C ARG A 147 13.15 -9.12 24.16
N ALA A 148 12.61 -10.18 24.75
CA ALA A 148 11.23 -10.26 25.23
C ALA A 148 10.83 -9.10 26.15
N ALA A 149 11.71 -8.70 27.07
CA ALA A 149 11.45 -7.58 27.97
C ALA A 149 11.29 -6.24 27.25
N GLU A 150 12.00 -6.03 26.14
CA GLU A 150 11.94 -4.81 25.36
C GLU A 150 10.68 -4.78 24.49
N VAL A 151 10.34 -5.89 23.84
CA VAL A 151 9.08 -6.01 23.07
C VAL A 151 7.86 -5.79 23.97
N GLY A 152 7.85 -6.37 25.18
CA GLY A 152 6.74 -6.23 26.12
C GLY A 152 6.49 -4.78 26.59
N ASN A 153 7.51 -3.93 26.56
CA ASN A 153 7.41 -2.52 26.95
C ASN A 153 6.97 -1.61 25.79
N ARG A 154 6.98 -2.10 24.55
CA ARG A 154 6.65 -1.30 23.36
C ARG A 154 5.15 -1.30 23.12
N VAL A 155 4.55 -0.11 23.19
CA VAL A 155 3.12 0.07 22.95
C VAL A 155 2.82 -0.13 21.46
N GLY A 156 1.93 -1.07 21.15
CA GLY A 156 1.38 -1.26 19.80
C GLY A 156 2.09 -2.27 18.90
N ILE A 157 3.02 -3.08 19.42
CA ILE A 157 3.59 -4.22 18.68
C ILE A 157 2.74 -5.47 18.93
N LEU A 158 2.30 -6.14 17.87
CA LEU A 158 1.59 -7.41 17.96
C LEU A 158 2.58 -8.58 18.15
N VAL A 159 2.48 -9.29 19.27
CA VAL A 159 3.27 -10.51 19.50
C VAL A 159 2.55 -11.69 18.85
N LEU A 160 3.21 -12.36 17.90
CA LEU A 160 2.64 -13.50 17.21
C LEU A 160 2.79 -14.79 18.05
N PRO A 161 1.82 -15.71 17.99
CA PRO A 161 1.91 -16.99 18.69
C PRO A 161 2.97 -17.89 18.02
N PRO A 162 3.80 -18.61 18.79
CA PRO A 162 4.67 -19.63 18.22
C PRO A 162 3.85 -20.83 17.74
N ALA A 163 4.41 -21.61 16.82
CA ALA A 163 3.76 -22.81 16.33
C ALA A 163 3.66 -23.91 17.40
N SER A 164 4.63 -23.95 18.31
CA SER A 164 4.63 -24.86 19.46
C SER A 164 5.29 -24.21 20.68
N GLY A 165 4.83 -24.58 21.87
CA GLY A 165 5.48 -24.24 23.13
C GLY A 165 6.78 -25.03 23.35
N GLU A 166 6.91 -26.18 22.70
CA GLU A 166 8.03 -27.12 22.84
C GLU A 166 9.35 -26.50 22.39
N PRO A 167 10.46 -26.91 23.02
CA PRO A 167 11.77 -26.48 22.59
C PRO A 167 12.11 -26.92 21.16
N ALA A 168 13.11 -26.28 20.54
CA ALA A 168 13.68 -26.75 19.28
C ALA A 168 14.23 -28.17 19.43
N ALA A 169 13.83 -29.08 18.54
CA ALA A 169 14.26 -30.47 18.55
C ALA A 169 15.38 -30.71 17.54
N VAL A 170 16.19 -31.74 17.75
CA VAL A 170 17.38 -32.04 16.92
C VAL A 170 16.99 -32.38 15.48
N ASP A 171 15.87 -33.07 15.29
CA ASP A 171 15.32 -33.48 13.99
C ASP A 171 14.82 -32.31 13.13
N GLU A 172 14.51 -31.17 13.76
CA GLU A 172 14.15 -29.93 13.06
C GLU A 172 15.37 -29.15 12.55
N LEU A 173 16.57 -29.55 12.98
CA LEU A 173 17.84 -28.95 12.61
C LEU A 173 18.53 -29.81 11.56
N SER A 174 17.97 -29.80 10.34
CA SER A 174 18.55 -30.58 9.24
C SER A 174 19.93 -30.07 8.86
N ALA A 175 20.85 -30.98 8.55
CA ALA A 175 22.19 -30.62 8.11
C ALA A 175 22.18 -29.74 6.84
N ALA A 176 21.18 -29.93 5.97
CA ALA A 176 21.00 -29.12 4.76
C ALA A 176 20.58 -27.67 5.10
N ASP A 177 19.59 -27.48 5.98
CA ASP A 177 19.14 -26.15 6.39
C ASP A 177 20.26 -25.40 7.13
N LEU A 178 20.97 -26.09 8.03
CA LEU A 178 22.11 -25.53 8.74
C LEU A 178 23.26 -25.17 7.79
N THR A 179 23.56 -26.02 6.81
CA THR A 179 24.60 -25.74 5.82
C THR A 179 24.21 -24.55 4.94
N ALA A 180 22.93 -24.41 4.58
CA ALA A 180 22.45 -23.29 3.78
C ALA A 180 22.59 -21.94 4.50
N ILE A 181 22.35 -21.88 5.82
CA ILE A 181 22.44 -20.63 6.58
C ILE A 181 23.86 -20.33 7.10
N LEU A 182 24.69 -21.36 7.30
CA LEU A 182 26.06 -21.25 7.81
C LEU A 182 27.12 -21.27 6.71
N GLY A 183 26.77 -21.71 5.49
CA GLY A 183 27.70 -21.88 4.37
C GLY A 183 28.52 -20.63 4.09
N GLY A 184 29.85 -20.78 4.14
CA GLY A 184 30.82 -19.69 3.94
C GLY A 184 31.10 -18.83 5.19
N ARG A 185 30.40 -19.04 6.31
CA ARG A 185 30.68 -18.41 7.61
C ARG A 185 31.22 -19.48 8.57
N ASN A 186 32.30 -19.18 9.28
CA ASN A 186 32.89 -20.03 10.35
C ASN A 186 33.70 -21.27 9.92
N GLN A 187 34.29 -21.31 8.72
CA GLN A 187 35.25 -22.38 8.31
C GLN A 187 34.69 -23.82 8.32
N VAL A 188 33.36 -23.98 8.38
CA VAL A 188 32.69 -25.28 8.28
C VAL A 188 32.36 -25.54 6.82
N ASN A 189 32.94 -26.60 6.25
CA ASN A 189 32.78 -26.95 4.84
C ASN A 189 31.49 -27.74 4.60
N ARG A 190 31.19 -28.67 5.52
CA ARG A 190 30.03 -29.54 5.43
C ARG A 190 29.57 -29.98 6.81
N ILE A 191 28.27 -29.83 7.10
CA ILE A 191 27.66 -30.35 8.32
C ILE A 191 27.17 -31.78 8.02
N LEU A 192 27.57 -32.73 8.87
CA LEU A 192 27.22 -34.14 8.76
C LEU A 192 26.01 -34.50 9.62
N GLY A 193 25.83 -33.81 10.75
CA GLY A 193 24.66 -34.02 11.60
C GLY A 193 24.62 -33.09 12.81
N THR A 194 23.48 -33.13 13.49
CA THR A 194 23.24 -32.38 14.72
C THR A 194 23.25 -33.34 15.90
N LEU A 195 24.07 -33.06 16.91
CA LEU A 195 24.26 -33.92 18.08
C LEU A 195 23.39 -33.45 19.26
N GLY A 196 23.23 -32.14 19.42
CA GLY A 196 22.51 -31.56 20.54
C GLY A 196 22.10 -30.12 20.28
N VAL A 197 21.07 -29.68 21.01
CA VAL A 197 20.55 -28.31 20.93
C VAL A 197 20.15 -27.80 22.31
N THR A 198 20.55 -26.57 22.61
CA THR A 198 20.05 -25.80 23.75
C THR A 198 19.38 -24.52 23.24
N GLU A 199 18.17 -24.22 23.69
CA GLU A 199 17.38 -23.09 23.18
C GLU A 199 17.23 -21.95 24.20
N ASN A 200 17.49 -20.72 23.75
CA ASN A 200 17.14 -19.50 24.48
C ASN A 200 15.96 -18.77 23.82
N ARG A 201 14.79 -18.85 24.46
CA ARG A 201 13.48 -18.39 23.97
C ARG A 201 13.14 -16.92 24.23
N LYS A 202 14.11 -16.12 24.68
CA LYS A 202 13.87 -14.74 25.13
C LYS A 202 13.93 -13.69 24.00
N TYR A 203 13.75 -14.11 22.74
CA TYR A 203 13.98 -13.25 21.58
C TYR A 203 12.77 -13.20 20.64
N PHE A 204 12.69 -12.09 19.91
CA PHE A 204 11.69 -11.86 18.88
C PHE A 204 12.36 -11.20 17.68
N LYS A 205 11.85 -11.49 16.48
CA LYS A 205 12.21 -10.80 15.25
C LYS A 205 11.11 -9.77 14.93
N GLU A 206 11.49 -8.51 14.82
CA GLU A 206 10.56 -7.45 14.40
C GLU A 206 10.23 -7.60 12.91
N ALA A 207 8.94 -7.44 12.59
CA ALA A 207 8.40 -7.60 11.24
C ALA A 207 7.11 -6.77 11.10
N ILE A 208 6.54 -6.76 9.90
CA ILE A 208 5.27 -6.09 9.61
C ILE A 208 4.21 -7.13 9.26
N LEU A 209 3.14 -7.16 10.05
CA LEU A 209 1.95 -7.98 9.82
C LEU A 209 1.03 -7.26 8.84
N LEU A 210 0.68 -7.94 7.75
CA LEU A 210 -0.22 -7.47 6.72
C LEU A 210 -1.54 -8.24 6.85
N ILE A 211 -2.65 -7.50 6.91
CA ILE A 211 -3.99 -8.05 7.19
C ILE A 211 -4.86 -7.84 5.95
N TYR A 212 -5.39 -8.93 5.42
CA TYR A 212 -6.15 -8.95 4.18
C TYR A 212 -7.59 -9.43 4.41
N LYS A 213 -8.53 -8.87 3.65
CA LYS A 213 -9.93 -9.33 3.59
C LYS A 213 -10.26 -9.89 2.20
N GLY A 214 -10.99 -10.98 2.12
CA GLY A 214 -11.53 -11.49 0.85
C GLY A 214 -12.52 -10.51 0.23
N ILE A 215 -12.49 -10.35 -1.10
CA ILE A 215 -13.39 -9.40 -1.80
C ILE A 215 -14.85 -9.85 -1.69
N ASP A 216 -15.09 -11.15 -1.88
CA ASP A 216 -16.44 -11.76 -1.89
C ASP A 216 -16.73 -12.61 -0.64
N SER A 217 -15.86 -12.53 0.37
CA SER A 217 -15.93 -13.35 1.58
C SER A 217 -15.46 -12.59 2.81
N ASP A 218 -16.00 -12.93 3.97
CA ASP A 218 -15.48 -12.44 5.25
C ASP A 218 -14.20 -13.16 5.71
N SER A 219 -13.50 -13.81 4.77
CA SER A 219 -12.24 -14.48 5.06
C SER A 219 -11.14 -13.45 5.34
N VAL A 220 -10.44 -13.65 6.45
CA VAL A 220 -9.27 -12.86 6.82
C VAL A 220 -8.02 -13.68 6.57
N ARG A 221 -7.06 -13.08 5.88
CA ARG A 221 -5.72 -13.68 5.68
C ARG A 221 -4.66 -12.78 6.25
N LEU A 222 -3.58 -13.39 6.71
CA LEU A 222 -2.44 -12.71 7.29
C LEU A 222 -1.19 -13.01 6.46
N GLY A 223 -0.28 -12.05 6.41
CA GLY A 223 1.06 -12.29 5.90
C GLY A 223 2.10 -11.41 6.56
N LEU A 224 3.36 -11.72 6.29
CA LEU A 224 4.49 -11.08 6.93
C LEU A 224 5.47 -10.52 5.91
N ASP A 225 5.80 -9.24 6.11
CA ASP A 225 6.98 -8.59 5.55
C ASP A 225 8.08 -8.62 6.62
N ILE A 226 9.18 -9.32 6.31
CA ILE A 226 10.37 -9.46 7.17
C ILE A 226 11.52 -8.76 6.45
N ASP A 227 12.02 -7.67 7.02
CA ASP A 227 13.11 -6.85 6.45
C ASP A 227 12.88 -6.42 4.98
N GLY A 228 11.63 -6.19 4.58
CA GLY A 228 11.24 -5.77 3.23
C GLY A 228 10.83 -6.91 2.29
N THR A 229 10.81 -8.15 2.77
CA THR A 229 10.57 -9.36 1.96
C THR A 229 9.34 -10.11 2.44
N TRP A 230 8.45 -10.46 1.51
CA TRP A 230 7.29 -11.32 1.79
C TRP A 230 7.72 -12.75 2.15
N SER A 231 7.11 -13.34 3.17
CA SER A 231 7.39 -14.72 3.57
C SER A 231 6.20 -15.68 3.36
N PRO A 232 6.18 -16.47 2.26
CA PRO A 232 5.15 -17.48 2.02
C PRO A 232 5.09 -18.57 3.10
N ALA A 233 6.24 -18.93 3.67
CA ALA A 233 6.32 -19.94 4.74
C ALA A 233 5.54 -19.51 5.98
N HIS A 234 5.62 -18.23 6.34
CA HIS A 234 4.87 -17.67 7.45
C HIS A 234 3.38 -17.59 7.18
N GLU A 235 2.97 -17.18 5.98
CA GLU A 235 1.56 -17.14 5.58
C GLU A 235 0.87 -18.49 5.82
N VAL A 236 1.47 -19.58 5.32
CA VAL A 236 0.95 -20.94 5.50
C VAL A 236 0.86 -21.34 6.97
N GLN A 237 1.88 -20.98 7.77
CA GLN A 237 1.89 -21.34 9.20
C GLN A 237 0.91 -20.51 10.02
N LEU A 238 0.75 -19.22 9.72
CA LEU A 238 -0.22 -18.36 10.39
C LEU A 238 -1.66 -18.84 10.15
N GLU A 239 -1.95 -19.34 8.95
CA GLU A 239 -3.24 -19.98 8.64
C GLU A 239 -3.44 -21.26 9.45
N ARG A 240 -2.44 -22.17 9.47
CA ARG A 240 -2.48 -23.42 10.25
C ARG A 240 -2.68 -23.18 11.75
N LEU A 241 -2.09 -22.12 12.28
CA LEU A 241 -2.19 -21.75 13.69
C LEU A 241 -3.51 -21.03 14.04
N GLN A 242 -4.35 -20.74 13.04
CA GLN A 242 -5.56 -19.94 13.20
C GLN A 242 -5.23 -18.61 13.90
N THR A 243 -4.14 -17.96 13.46
CA THR A 243 -3.61 -16.78 14.15
C THR A 243 -4.61 -15.62 14.19
N VAL A 244 -5.50 -15.52 13.20
CA VAL A 244 -6.61 -14.55 13.20
C VAL A 244 -7.45 -14.69 14.48
N ASP A 245 -7.87 -15.90 14.81
CA ASP A 245 -8.70 -16.19 15.99
C ASP A 245 -7.90 -15.99 17.28
N ARG A 246 -6.65 -16.48 17.33
CA ARG A 246 -5.77 -16.34 18.51
C ARG A 246 -5.44 -14.89 18.84
N LEU A 247 -5.30 -14.05 17.81
CA LEU A 247 -5.11 -12.61 17.99
C LEU A 247 -6.45 -11.87 18.16
N GLY A 248 -7.60 -12.50 17.90
CA GLY A 248 -8.90 -11.85 17.95
C GLY A 248 -9.08 -10.78 16.88
N ILE A 249 -8.45 -10.96 15.72
CA ILE A 249 -8.54 -10.06 14.57
C ILE A 249 -9.94 -10.18 13.97
N ARG A 250 -10.66 -9.06 13.88
CA ARG A 250 -11.99 -8.98 13.24
C ARG A 250 -11.96 -7.89 12.18
N ILE A 251 -12.65 -8.12 11.07
CA ILE A 251 -12.85 -7.09 10.04
C ILE A 251 -14.33 -6.75 9.97
N GLU A 252 -14.66 -5.51 10.27
CA GLU A 252 -16.03 -5.01 10.31
C GLU A 252 -16.31 -4.14 9.09
N GLY A 253 -17.60 -4.05 8.73
CA GLY A 253 -18.05 -3.04 7.78
C GLY A 253 -17.89 -1.62 8.34
N PRO A 254 -17.95 -0.58 7.48
CA PRO A 254 -17.96 0.79 7.94
C PRO A 254 -19.08 0.98 8.96
N GLN A 255 -18.78 1.57 10.12
CA GLN A 255 -19.78 1.76 11.17
C GLN A 255 -20.90 2.68 10.68
N SER A 256 -22.14 2.20 10.74
CA SER A 256 -23.29 3.07 11.01
C SER A 256 -23.62 2.92 12.50
N PRO A 257 -23.61 3.99 13.30
CA PRO A 257 -23.62 3.88 14.75
C PRO A 257 -25.01 3.54 15.28
N ALA A 258 -25.29 2.25 15.48
CA ALA A 258 -26.38 1.78 16.32
C ALA A 258 -26.00 0.46 16.98
N ASP A 259 -25.12 0.51 17.98
CA ASP A 259 -25.06 -0.52 19.03
C ASP A 259 -25.13 0.18 20.37
N GLY A 260 -26.37 0.41 20.80
CA GLY A 260 -26.69 1.16 22.00
C GLY A 260 -28.16 1.54 22.15
N GLN A 261 -29.09 1.13 21.28
CA GLN A 261 -30.52 1.02 21.58
C GLN A 261 -31.28 0.36 20.42
N THR A 262 -32.36 -0.33 20.79
CA THR A 262 -33.32 -1.09 20.00
C THR A 262 -33.66 -0.51 18.62
N ARG A 263 -33.74 -1.41 17.62
CA ARG A 263 -34.23 -1.16 16.26
C ARG A 263 -35.60 -0.47 16.26
N THR A 264 -35.72 0.59 15.47
CA THR A 264 -36.72 0.79 14.41
C THR A 264 -36.23 1.94 13.54
N ASP A 265 -35.70 1.63 12.36
CA ASP A 265 -36.06 2.26 11.07
C ASP A 265 -35.04 1.91 9.97
N SER A 266 -35.55 1.97 8.74
CA SER A 266 -35.04 1.42 7.49
C SER A 266 -33.58 1.73 7.16
N PRO A 267 -32.85 0.84 6.48
CA PRO A 267 -31.47 1.09 6.07
C PRO A 267 -31.42 2.14 4.95
N GLU A 268 -30.70 3.24 5.18
CA GLU A 268 -30.37 4.20 4.13
C GLU A 268 -29.47 3.56 3.05
N PRO A 269 -29.68 3.90 1.77
CA PRO A 269 -28.96 3.29 0.66
C PRO A 269 -27.48 3.68 0.67
N GLY A 270 -26.63 2.66 0.61
CA GLY A 270 -25.18 2.74 0.68
C GLY A 270 -24.54 3.67 -0.36
N VAL A 271 -23.57 4.45 0.12
CA VAL A 271 -22.58 5.17 -0.68
C VAL A 271 -21.80 4.15 -1.50
N THR A 272 -22.12 4.08 -2.79
CA THR A 272 -21.45 3.23 -3.78
C THR A 272 -20.44 4.07 -4.59
N PRO A 273 -19.42 3.44 -5.20
CA PRO A 273 -18.33 4.11 -5.92
C PRO A 273 -18.74 4.97 -7.13
N THR A 274 -20.03 4.98 -7.49
CA THR A 274 -20.59 5.84 -8.54
C THR A 274 -20.58 7.32 -8.16
N MET A 275 -20.74 7.65 -6.86
CA MET A 275 -20.78 9.05 -6.40
C MET A 275 -19.46 9.78 -6.64
N ALA A 276 -18.32 9.10 -6.52
CA ALA A 276 -17.02 9.72 -6.76
C ALA A 276 -16.84 10.13 -8.23
N ARG A 277 -17.39 9.36 -9.18
CA ARG A 277 -17.35 9.71 -10.61
C ARG A 277 -18.35 10.80 -10.96
N GLU A 278 -19.57 10.77 -10.42
CA GLU A 278 -20.55 11.85 -10.60
C GLU A 278 -20.05 13.16 -9.98
N GLU A 279 -19.41 13.11 -8.83
CA GLU A 279 -18.83 14.28 -8.17
C GLU A 279 -17.65 14.85 -8.95
N VAL A 280 -16.73 14.00 -9.44
CA VAL A 280 -15.67 14.41 -10.37
C VAL A 280 -16.26 15.00 -11.66
N LEU A 281 -17.26 14.35 -12.26
CA LEU A 281 -17.93 14.83 -13.48
C LEU A 281 -18.65 16.15 -13.25
N THR A 282 -19.24 16.34 -12.07
CA THR A 282 -19.89 17.59 -11.67
C THR A 282 -18.83 18.69 -11.53
N LEU A 283 -17.72 18.41 -10.86
CA LEU A 283 -16.61 19.36 -10.73
C LEU A 283 -15.94 19.66 -12.09
N GLN A 284 -15.83 18.68 -12.98
CA GLN A 284 -15.36 18.86 -14.36
C GLN A 284 -16.33 19.75 -15.16
N ALA A 285 -17.64 19.49 -15.08
CA ALA A 285 -18.66 20.31 -15.74
C ALA A 285 -18.69 21.75 -15.20
N MET A 286 -18.42 21.94 -13.90
CA MET A 286 -18.23 23.27 -13.31
C MET A 286 -16.95 23.96 -13.80
N ALA A 287 -15.89 23.19 -14.08
CA ALA A 287 -14.63 23.72 -14.65
C ALA A 287 -14.79 24.18 -16.10
N ASP A 288 -15.65 23.51 -16.88
CA ASP A 288 -15.83 23.77 -18.32
C ASP A 288 -16.79 24.94 -18.63
N GLY A 289 -17.58 25.41 -17.65
CA GLY A 289 -18.45 26.61 -17.74
C GLY A 289 -19.68 26.48 -18.67
N PRO A 290 -20.67 27.40 -18.60
CA PRO A 290 -21.80 27.41 -19.53
C PRO A 290 -21.40 28.02 -20.88
N GLU A 291 -21.38 27.23 -21.94
CA GLU A 291 -21.13 27.73 -23.30
C GLU A 291 -22.17 28.78 -23.70
N THR A 292 -21.77 30.05 -23.70
CA THR A 292 -22.48 31.17 -24.33
C THR A 292 -21.76 31.52 -25.62
N GLY A 293 -22.45 31.48 -26.75
CA GLY A 293 -21.96 32.07 -28.00
C GLY A 293 -22.23 31.26 -29.27
N THR A 294 -23.24 31.70 -30.00
CA THR A 294 -23.45 31.52 -31.44
C THR A 294 -22.16 31.53 -32.27
N VAL A 295 -21.94 30.50 -33.10
CA VAL A 295 -20.86 30.45 -34.10
C VAL A 295 -21.45 30.47 -35.51
N GLY A 296 -21.17 31.54 -36.25
CA GLY A 296 -21.29 31.59 -37.72
C GLY A 296 -20.07 30.91 -38.37
N PRO A 297 -20.18 30.41 -39.62
CA PRO A 297 -19.16 29.53 -40.18
C PRO A 297 -18.10 30.31 -40.97
N HIS A 298 -16.82 30.12 -40.64
CA HIS A 298 -15.70 30.02 -41.58
C HIS A 298 -14.39 29.61 -40.86
N PRO A 299 -13.37 29.08 -41.58
CA PRO A 299 -12.55 27.97 -41.11
C PRO A 299 -11.10 28.36 -40.81
N ASP A 300 -10.37 27.41 -40.24
CA ASP A 300 -8.91 27.37 -40.08
C ASP A 300 -8.27 28.49 -39.26
N THR A 301 -8.16 28.25 -37.96
CA THR A 301 -6.90 28.46 -37.21
C THR A 301 -6.97 27.63 -35.92
N GLY A 302 -5.84 27.04 -35.54
CA GLY A 302 -5.74 25.97 -34.54
C GLY A 302 -6.49 26.26 -33.24
N ALA A 303 -7.47 25.42 -32.92
CA ALA A 303 -8.18 25.43 -31.66
C ALA A 303 -7.56 24.40 -30.71
N GLU A 304 -7.23 24.90 -29.53
CA GLU A 304 -6.65 24.20 -28.39
C GLU A 304 -7.46 22.94 -28.04
N ALA A 305 -6.75 21.84 -27.80
CA ALA A 305 -7.31 20.61 -27.32
C ALA A 305 -7.97 20.83 -25.95
N GLY A 306 -9.28 20.62 -25.85
CA GLY A 306 -9.96 20.45 -24.58
C GLY A 306 -9.24 19.36 -23.78
N GLN A 307 -8.59 19.77 -22.69
CA GLN A 307 -7.83 18.87 -21.83
C GLN A 307 -8.82 17.98 -21.08
N THR A 308 -9.07 16.80 -21.64
CA THR A 308 -9.64 15.68 -20.90
C THR A 308 -8.72 15.41 -19.70
N VAL A 309 -9.27 15.48 -18.49
CA VAL A 309 -8.57 15.10 -17.25
C VAL A 309 -7.83 13.78 -17.47
N ASP A 310 -6.53 13.79 -17.21
CA ASP A 310 -5.71 12.61 -17.32
C ASP A 310 -6.26 11.56 -16.35
N SER A 311 -6.78 10.45 -16.89
CA SER A 311 -7.38 9.36 -16.10
C SER A 311 -6.42 8.77 -15.04
N ALA A 312 -5.13 9.10 -15.11
CA ALA A 312 -4.12 8.80 -14.10
C ALA A 312 -4.23 9.64 -12.80
N ALA A 313 -4.98 10.75 -12.79
CA ALA A 313 -5.10 11.66 -11.65
C ALA A 313 -6.11 11.19 -10.58
N ILE A 314 -6.99 10.24 -10.92
CA ILE A 314 -8.03 9.73 -10.02
C ILE A 314 -7.67 8.32 -9.60
N ARG A 315 -7.53 8.09 -8.29
CA ARG A 315 -7.10 6.83 -7.70
C ARG A 315 -7.98 6.45 -6.53
N TRP A 316 -8.40 5.18 -6.48
CA TRP A 316 -9.06 4.63 -5.29
C TRP A 316 -8.05 4.51 -4.12
N LEU A 317 -8.49 4.83 -2.91
CA LEU A 317 -7.73 4.77 -1.67
C LEU A 317 -8.19 3.62 -0.80
N GLY A 318 -7.26 2.75 -0.46
CA GLY A 318 -7.46 1.76 0.59
C GLY A 318 -7.47 2.41 1.97
N THR A 319 -8.09 1.73 2.94
CA THR A 319 -8.20 2.19 4.34
C THR A 319 -6.85 2.61 4.93
N TYR A 320 -5.81 1.82 4.70
CA TYR A 320 -4.45 2.04 5.22
C TYR A 320 -3.78 3.32 4.70
N GLU A 321 -4.25 3.89 3.59
CA GLU A 321 -3.63 5.08 2.98
C GLU A 321 -4.12 6.40 3.60
N HIS A 322 -5.31 6.39 4.21
CA HIS A 322 -5.94 7.61 4.74
C HIS A 322 -5.09 8.29 5.82
N PRO A 323 -4.61 7.60 6.89
CA PRO A 323 -3.78 8.26 7.91
C PRO A 323 -2.55 8.96 7.33
N TRP A 324 -1.94 8.37 6.29
CA TRP A 324 -0.78 8.95 5.63
C TRP A 324 -1.12 10.20 4.83
N ILE A 325 -2.24 10.21 4.09
CA ILE A 325 -2.65 11.40 3.34
C ILE A 325 -3.00 12.54 4.28
N LEU A 326 -3.61 12.24 5.44
CA LEU A 326 -3.84 13.24 6.48
C LEU A 326 -2.53 13.81 7.03
N ASP A 327 -1.56 12.95 7.37
CA ASP A 327 -0.24 13.40 7.85
C ASP A 327 0.50 14.23 6.79
N GLU A 328 0.46 13.81 5.52
CA GLU A 328 1.00 14.57 4.40
C GLU A 328 0.34 15.95 4.30
N ALA A 329 -0.99 16.02 4.40
CA ALA A 329 -1.73 17.29 4.35
C ALA A 329 -1.35 18.21 5.52
N VAL A 330 -1.29 17.68 6.75
CA VAL A 330 -0.96 18.44 7.96
C VAL A 330 0.50 18.90 7.97
N THR A 331 1.41 18.13 7.39
CA THR A 331 2.85 18.43 7.44
C THR A 331 3.37 19.21 6.24
N LYS A 332 2.80 18.99 5.05
CA LYS A 332 3.34 19.53 3.78
C LYS A 332 2.49 20.59 3.11
N ALA A 333 1.24 20.81 3.51
CA ALA A 333 0.40 21.83 2.88
C ALA A 333 1.06 23.23 2.97
N ARG A 334 0.88 24.00 1.90
CA ARG A 334 1.48 25.34 1.72
C ARG A 334 0.45 26.39 1.33
N ARG A 335 -0.64 26.02 0.65
CA ARG A 335 -1.70 26.94 0.22
C ARG A 335 -2.90 26.85 1.14
N ARG A 336 -3.35 25.65 1.50
CA ARG A 336 -4.55 25.47 2.33
C ARG A 336 -4.71 24.03 2.84
N LEU A 337 -5.54 23.88 3.86
CA LEU A 337 -6.03 22.60 4.33
C LEU A 337 -7.50 22.74 4.72
N LEU A 338 -8.38 21.87 4.20
CA LEU A 338 -9.76 21.72 4.66
C LEU A 338 -9.98 20.26 5.07
N ILE A 339 -10.47 20.06 6.28
CA ILE A 339 -10.82 18.75 6.83
C ILE A 339 -12.28 18.80 7.24
N ILE A 340 -13.11 17.89 6.72
CA ILE A 340 -14.48 17.67 7.17
C ILE A 340 -14.54 16.26 7.74
N SER A 341 -14.93 16.14 9.01
CA SER A 341 -15.04 14.86 9.72
C SER A 341 -16.24 14.92 10.67
N PRO A 342 -17.13 13.91 10.70
CA PRO A 342 -18.32 13.94 11.56
C PRO A 342 -17.97 14.11 13.04
N TRP A 343 -16.86 13.50 13.47
CA TRP A 343 -16.39 13.52 14.86
C TRP A 343 -14.92 13.94 14.97
N ILE A 344 -14.59 14.47 16.14
CA ILE A 344 -13.23 14.81 16.59
C ILE A 344 -12.98 14.07 17.90
N THR A 345 -11.91 13.28 17.99
CA THR A 345 -11.56 12.55 19.22
C THR A 345 -10.06 12.62 19.52
N SER A 346 -9.72 12.41 20.79
CA SER A 346 -8.33 12.30 21.27
C SER A 346 -7.52 11.14 20.65
N ALA A 347 -8.16 10.21 19.94
CA ALA A 347 -7.47 9.14 19.21
C ALA A 347 -6.55 9.70 18.09
N VAL A 348 -7.01 10.74 17.40
CA VAL A 348 -6.27 11.41 16.31
C VAL A 348 -5.80 12.80 16.75
N VAL A 349 -6.70 13.59 17.35
CA VAL A 349 -6.46 14.99 17.73
C VAL A 349 -5.76 15.07 19.09
N THR A 350 -4.47 14.78 19.09
CA THR A 350 -3.60 14.84 20.28
C THR A 350 -2.96 16.23 20.44
N LYS A 351 -2.44 16.55 21.64
CA LYS A 351 -1.65 17.78 21.89
C LYS A 351 -0.51 17.98 20.89
N THR A 352 0.15 16.90 20.46
CA THR A 352 1.22 16.96 19.44
C THR A 352 0.66 17.30 18.06
N TRP A 353 -0.47 16.71 17.69
CA TRP A 353 -1.14 16.99 16.42
C TRP A 353 -1.66 18.43 16.36
N ILE A 354 -2.27 18.93 17.44
CA ILE A 354 -2.72 20.34 17.54
C ILE A 354 -1.55 21.30 17.33
N ARG A 355 -0.38 21.03 17.93
CA ARG A 355 0.83 21.84 17.69
C ARG A 355 1.29 21.82 16.24
N GLN A 356 1.10 20.73 15.50
CA GLN A 356 1.39 20.68 14.06
C GLN A 356 0.41 21.55 13.28
N ILE A 357 -0.88 21.50 13.61
CA ILE A 357 -1.90 22.37 13.00
C ILE A 357 -1.63 23.85 13.29
N GLU A 358 -1.24 24.23 14.50
CA GLU A 358 -0.87 25.62 14.80
C GLU A 358 0.32 26.10 13.97
N LYS A 359 1.35 25.25 13.81
CA LYS A 359 2.50 25.53 12.94
C LYS A 359 2.12 25.65 11.47
N LEU A 360 1.16 24.84 11.01
CA LEU A 360 0.65 24.91 9.65
C LEU A 360 -0.19 26.18 9.44
N ALA A 361 -1.08 26.50 10.39
CA ALA A 361 -1.93 27.69 10.37
C ALA A 361 -1.14 29.00 10.50
N ALA A 362 0.13 28.95 10.92
CA ALA A 362 1.03 30.10 10.80
C ALA A 362 1.41 30.43 9.34
N LYS A 363 1.26 29.45 8.42
CA LYS A 363 1.73 29.54 7.03
C LYS A 363 0.58 29.61 6.02
N CYS A 364 -0.51 28.91 6.26
CA CYS A 364 -1.65 28.87 5.34
C CYS A 364 -2.99 28.68 6.08
N PRO A 365 -4.14 28.99 5.43
CA PRO A 365 -5.47 28.70 5.96
C PRO A 365 -5.68 27.21 6.26
N VAL A 366 -6.19 26.94 7.46
CA VAL A 366 -6.59 25.60 7.91
C VAL A 366 -8.04 25.67 8.41
N ILE A 367 -8.90 24.84 7.85
CA ILE A 367 -10.32 24.79 8.19
C ILE A 367 -10.66 23.36 8.61
N ILE A 368 -11.22 23.22 9.82
CA ILE A 368 -11.64 21.94 10.38
C ILE A 368 -13.13 22.03 10.66
N ALA A 369 -13.94 21.32 9.90
CA ALA A 369 -15.38 21.26 10.08
C ALA A 369 -15.81 19.89 10.66
N TRP A 370 -16.74 19.93 11.61
CA TRP A 370 -17.25 18.74 12.28
C TRP A 370 -18.72 18.87 12.65
N GLY A 371 -19.42 17.75 12.89
CA GLY A 371 -20.80 17.80 13.36
C GLY A 371 -21.63 16.60 12.91
N TYR A 372 -21.94 15.73 13.87
CA TYR A 372 -22.92 14.68 13.76
C TYR A 372 -23.55 14.56 15.15
N GLU A 373 -24.85 14.84 15.27
CA GLU A 373 -25.69 14.93 16.50
C GLU A 373 -26.02 16.35 17.00
N ASP A 374 -27.26 16.50 17.47
CA ASP A 374 -27.80 17.70 18.12
C ASP A 374 -27.03 18.05 19.41
N GLN A 375 -26.47 17.05 20.09
CA GLN A 375 -25.66 17.20 21.31
C GLN A 375 -24.25 16.62 21.12
N PRO A 376 -23.21 17.47 21.02
CA PRO A 376 -21.87 16.98 20.75
C PRO A 376 -21.23 16.45 22.04
N LYS A 377 -20.53 15.30 21.95
CA LYS A 377 -19.62 14.88 23.01
C LYS A 377 -18.39 15.80 23.02
N ILE A 378 -18.34 16.71 23.98
CA ILE A 378 -17.19 17.61 24.17
C ILE A 378 -16.06 16.81 24.83
N ASP A 379 -15.01 16.48 24.07
CA ASP A 379 -13.76 15.88 24.55
C ASP A 379 -12.72 17.00 24.87
N GLU A 380 -11.71 16.71 25.69
CA GLU A 380 -10.58 17.61 26.00
C GLU A 380 -9.92 18.09 24.69
N SER A 381 -9.78 17.19 23.71
CA SER A 381 -9.21 17.49 22.39
C SER A 381 -9.95 18.59 21.63
N LEU A 382 -11.28 18.65 21.71
CA LEU A 382 -12.06 19.70 21.06
C LEU A 382 -11.82 21.06 21.73
N THR A 383 -11.75 21.07 23.06
CA THR A 383 -11.49 22.28 23.86
C THR A 383 -10.10 22.85 23.58
N GLU A 384 -9.09 21.99 23.50
CA GLU A 384 -7.73 22.39 23.14
C GLU A 384 -7.65 22.90 21.70
N LEU A 385 -8.34 22.25 20.76
CA LEU A 385 -8.39 22.67 19.36
C LEU A 385 -9.10 24.03 19.20
N HIS A 386 -10.20 24.26 19.93
CA HIS A 386 -10.86 25.58 19.99
C HIS A 386 -9.91 26.65 20.54
N SER A 387 -9.12 26.30 21.56
CA SER A 387 -8.13 27.24 22.12
C SER A 387 -7.03 27.57 21.11
N ALA A 388 -6.56 26.60 20.32
CA ALA A 388 -5.62 26.83 19.22
C ALA A 388 -6.24 27.72 18.13
N ALA A 389 -7.49 27.48 17.76
CA ALA A 389 -8.20 28.28 16.76
C ALA A 389 -8.35 29.75 17.19
N ARG A 390 -8.66 30.03 18.46
CA ARG A 390 -8.73 31.40 18.99
C ARG A 390 -7.41 32.15 18.97
N ARG A 391 -6.27 31.45 19.04
CA ARG A 391 -4.92 32.06 19.02
C ARG A 391 -4.42 32.31 17.60
N SER A 392 -4.99 31.66 16.60
CA SER A 392 -4.51 31.69 15.23
C SER A 392 -5.33 32.64 14.36
N LYS A 393 -4.66 33.30 13.41
CA LYS A 393 -5.32 34.17 12.42
C LYS A 393 -5.83 33.42 11.19
N GLN A 394 -5.44 32.15 11.02
CA GLN A 394 -5.73 31.36 9.82
C GLN A 394 -6.28 29.96 10.14
N LEU A 395 -6.67 29.69 11.39
CA LEU A 395 -7.32 28.43 11.78
C LEU A 395 -8.79 28.70 12.09
N ALA A 396 -9.68 27.94 11.46
CA ALA A 396 -11.09 27.90 11.78
C ALA A 396 -11.49 26.49 12.19
N VAL A 397 -12.25 26.38 13.28
CA VAL A 397 -12.95 25.16 13.69
C VAL A 397 -14.44 25.46 13.63
N VAL A 398 -15.17 24.71 12.79
CA VAL A 398 -16.57 24.99 12.48
C VAL A 398 -17.43 23.79 12.87
N ARG A 399 -18.45 24.02 13.70
CA ARG A 399 -19.49 23.03 13.97
C ARG A 399 -20.59 23.15 12.92
N LEU A 400 -20.98 22.04 12.29
CA LEU A 400 -22.02 21.97 11.27
C LEU A 400 -23.32 21.38 11.83
N LYS A 401 -24.45 21.69 11.18
CA LYS A 401 -25.79 21.18 11.54
C LYS A 401 -25.89 19.65 11.50
N ASN A 402 -25.53 19.04 10.37
CA ASN A 402 -25.42 17.60 10.23
C ASN A 402 -24.50 17.31 9.03
N THR A 403 -23.30 16.77 9.27
CA THR A 403 -22.37 16.39 8.22
C THR A 403 -21.95 14.93 8.37
N HIS A 404 -22.28 14.13 7.36
CA HIS A 404 -21.67 12.81 7.15
C HIS A 404 -20.45 12.87 6.24
N ALA A 405 -20.11 14.06 5.73
CA ALA A 405 -19.04 14.25 4.78
C ALA A 405 -17.69 13.97 5.45
N LYS A 406 -16.85 13.19 4.76
CA LYS A 406 -15.52 12.83 5.21
C LYS A 406 -14.56 13.23 4.11
N VAL A 407 -14.17 14.49 4.16
CA VAL A 407 -13.49 15.16 3.07
C VAL A 407 -12.15 15.69 3.57
N LEU A 408 -11.13 15.51 2.76
CA LEU A 408 -9.83 16.13 2.96
C LEU A 408 -9.44 16.86 1.68
N VAL A 409 -9.21 18.16 1.75
CA VAL A 409 -8.75 18.96 0.61
C VAL A 409 -7.40 19.57 0.96
N GLY A 410 -6.40 19.29 0.13
CA GLY A 410 -5.06 19.86 0.21
C GLY A 410 -4.78 20.86 -0.92
N ASP A 411 -3.49 21.07 -1.20
CA ASP A 411 -3.04 22.06 -2.17
C ASP A 411 -3.37 21.68 -3.62
N ASP A 412 -3.11 20.42 -3.99
CA ASP A 412 -3.22 19.86 -5.34
C ASP A 412 -4.06 18.59 -5.39
N PHE A 413 -4.73 18.25 -4.29
CA PHE A 413 -5.56 17.06 -4.19
C PHE A 413 -6.80 17.25 -3.32
N TYR A 414 -7.79 16.39 -3.54
CA TYR A 414 -8.85 16.18 -2.57
C TYR A 414 -9.20 14.69 -2.44
N VAL A 415 -9.81 14.35 -1.32
CA VAL A 415 -10.26 13.00 -1.01
C VAL A 415 -11.68 13.03 -0.50
N THR A 416 -12.53 12.18 -1.07
CA THR A 416 -13.84 11.81 -0.51
C THR A 416 -13.79 10.34 -0.09
N THR A 417 -14.27 10.02 1.12
CA THR A 417 -14.06 8.69 1.70
C THR A 417 -15.16 8.29 2.68
N SER A 418 -15.22 7.01 3.04
CA SER A 418 -15.95 6.54 4.22
C SER A 418 -15.12 6.64 5.53
N PHE A 419 -13.81 6.90 5.43
CA PHE A 419 -12.87 7.01 6.56
C PHE A 419 -13.06 8.28 7.41
N ASN A 420 -13.19 8.14 8.73
CA ASN A 420 -13.34 9.30 9.63
C ASN A 420 -11.98 9.96 9.96
N TRP A 421 -11.66 11.07 9.30
CA TRP A 421 -10.36 11.74 9.39
C TRP A 421 -9.90 12.11 10.81
N LEU A 422 -10.80 12.59 11.67
CA LEU A 422 -10.43 13.14 12.99
C LEU A 422 -10.85 12.28 14.18
N SER A 423 -11.38 11.09 13.93
CA SER A 423 -11.79 10.16 15.00
C SER A 423 -11.31 8.73 14.82
N PHE A 424 -10.82 8.35 13.64
CA PHE A 424 -10.37 7.00 13.35
C PHE A 424 -8.88 6.99 12.97
N ARG A 425 -8.07 6.22 13.73
CA ARG A 425 -6.61 6.09 13.50
C ARG A 425 -6.23 4.75 12.83
N GLY A 426 -7.22 3.95 12.41
CA GLY A 426 -7.04 2.49 12.32
C GLY A 426 -7.16 1.89 13.72
N ASP A 427 -8.02 0.89 13.89
CA ASP A 427 -8.49 0.48 15.22
C ASP A 427 -7.44 -0.31 16.00
N ARG A 428 -7.05 0.18 17.18
CA ARG A 428 -6.20 -0.55 18.15
C ARG A 428 -6.92 -1.71 18.84
N SER A 429 -8.24 -1.81 18.69
CA SER A 429 -9.05 -2.90 19.26
C SER A 429 -8.98 -4.20 18.46
N ARG A 430 -8.12 -4.28 17.42
CA ARG A 430 -8.02 -5.41 16.48
C ARG A 430 -9.30 -5.61 15.64
N ARG A 431 -10.15 -4.58 15.60
CA ARG A 431 -11.34 -4.46 14.76
C ARG A 431 -11.01 -3.60 13.55
N TYR A 432 -10.49 -4.22 12.51
CA TYR A 432 -10.17 -3.53 11.27
C TYR A 432 -11.43 -3.15 10.51
N ARG A 433 -11.39 -2.06 9.75
CA ARG A 433 -12.54 -1.57 8.98
C ARG A 433 -12.18 -1.50 7.52
N MET A 434 -13.10 -1.85 6.62
CA MET A 434 -12.98 -1.46 5.21
C MET A 434 -13.56 -0.06 5.03
N GLU A 435 -12.66 0.90 4.94
CA GLU A 435 -12.94 2.25 4.46
C GLU A 435 -12.40 2.43 3.03
N GLU A 436 -13.21 3.01 2.17
CA GLU A 436 -12.89 3.28 0.78
C GLU A 436 -12.86 4.78 0.53
N GLY A 437 -11.86 5.26 -0.19
CA GLY A 437 -11.78 6.65 -0.61
C GLY A 437 -11.49 6.81 -2.09
N THR A 438 -11.77 8.00 -2.62
CA THR A 438 -11.31 8.43 -3.94
C THR A 438 -10.38 9.62 -3.75
N LEU A 439 -9.12 9.45 -4.16
CA LEU A 439 -8.13 10.50 -4.24
C LEU A 439 -8.13 11.07 -5.66
N VAL A 440 -8.23 12.39 -5.75
CA VAL A 440 -8.03 13.12 -7.01
C VAL A 440 -6.83 14.03 -6.83
N ARG A 441 -5.78 13.84 -7.62
CA ARG A 441 -4.57 14.67 -7.65
C ARG A 441 -4.54 15.53 -8.91
N GLU A 442 -5.43 16.50 -8.94
CA GLU A 442 -5.47 17.52 -9.99
C GLU A 442 -5.77 18.88 -9.36
N ARG A 443 -4.88 19.85 -9.58
CA ARG A 443 -4.94 21.16 -8.92
C ARG A 443 -6.25 21.90 -9.17
N ARG A 444 -6.73 21.94 -10.43
CA ARG A 444 -7.99 22.63 -10.78
C ARG A 444 -9.19 22.01 -10.06
N LEU A 445 -9.29 20.68 -10.05
CA LEU A 445 -10.38 19.99 -9.34
C LEU A 445 -10.26 20.14 -7.83
N ALA A 446 -9.05 20.15 -7.27
CA ALA A 446 -8.83 20.44 -5.86
C ALA A 446 -9.23 21.88 -5.48
N ASP A 447 -8.97 22.86 -6.35
CA ASP A 447 -9.42 24.25 -6.19
C ASP A 447 -10.96 24.33 -6.17
N LEU A 448 -11.65 23.68 -7.12
CA LEU A 448 -13.11 23.65 -7.17
C LEU A 448 -13.73 22.92 -5.99
N ALA A 449 -13.16 21.77 -5.59
CA ALA A 449 -13.60 21.02 -4.43
C ALA A 449 -13.45 21.87 -3.14
N TYR A 450 -12.34 22.59 -2.99
CA TYR A 450 -12.12 23.46 -1.84
C TYR A 450 -13.21 24.53 -1.72
N GLU A 451 -13.48 25.27 -2.80
CA GLU A 451 -14.50 26.33 -2.79
C GLU A 451 -15.89 25.76 -2.51
N ARG A 452 -16.27 24.66 -3.19
CA ARG A 452 -17.56 23.99 -2.99
C ARG A 452 -17.77 23.57 -1.52
N TYR A 453 -16.79 22.89 -0.94
CA TYR A 453 -16.92 22.42 0.44
C TYR A 453 -16.78 23.56 1.46
N LEU A 454 -16.04 24.62 1.15
CA LEU A 454 -15.98 25.80 1.99
C LEU A 454 -17.33 26.54 2.04
N ASP A 455 -18.01 26.67 0.91
CA ASP A 455 -19.34 27.25 0.85
C ASP A 455 -20.36 26.40 1.61
N GLN A 456 -20.30 25.07 1.45
CA GLN A 456 -21.13 24.15 2.23
C GLN A 456 -20.87 24.28 3.74
N VAL A 457 -19.60 24.40 4.16
CA VAL A 457 -19.22 24.62 5.57
C VAL A 457 -19.81 25.92 6.10
N ARG A 458 -19.81 27.00 5.30
CA ARG A 458 -20.40 28.29 5.70
C ARG A 458 -21.92 28.20 5.83
N GLU A 459 -22.60 27.60 4.87
CA GLU A 459 -24.06 27.46 4.86
C GLU A 459 -24.56 26.63 6.04
N GLN A 460 -23.82 25.58 6.40
CA GLN A 460 -24.19 24.64 7.45
C GLN A 460 -23.63 25.01 8.83
N ALA A 461 -22.87 26.10 8.97
CA ALA A 461 -22.23 26.49 10.21
C ALA A 461 -23.25 26.82 11.32
N LEU A 462 -23.11 26.13 12.46
CA LEU A 462 -23.76 26.43 13.73
C LEU A 462 -22.87 27.24 14.66
N GLU A 463 -21.57 26.94 14.66
CA GLU A 463 -20.58 27.61 15.49
C GLU A 463 -19.28 27.77 14.69
N VAL A 464 -18.66 28.93 14.77
CA VAL A 464 -17.35 29.20 14.17
C VAL A 464 -16.39 29.67 15.27
N VAL A 465 -15.31 28.92 15.47
CA VAL A 465 -14.23 29.27 16.39
C VAL A 465 -12.97 29.56 15.58
N GLY A 466 -12.41 30.76 15.73
CA GLY A 466 -11.25 31.21 14.93
C GLY A 466 -11.66 32.02 13.71
N ASN A 467 -10.84 32.01 12.65
CA ASN A 467 -11.03 32.87 11.48
C ASN A 467 -11.34 32.05 10.22
N LEU A 468 -12.62 32.01 9.83
CA LEU A 468 -13.06 31.39 8.58
C LEU A 468 -12.87 32.39 7.42
N PRO A 469 -12.12 32.06 6.35
CA PRO A 469 -11.90 32.97 5.24
C PRO A 469 -13.22 33.46 4.61
N ASN A 470 -13.24 34.69 4.07
CA ASN A 470 -14.37 35.22 3.30
C ASN A 470 -14.35 34.68 1.85
N PRO A 471 -15.51 34.59 1.16
CA PRO A 471 -15.56 34.11 -0.22
C PRO A 471 -14.74 35.02 -1.13
N SER A 472 -13.98 34.39 -2.03
CA SER A 472 -13.18 35.02 -3.08
C SER A 472 -14.11 35.70 -4.10
N GLY A 473 -14.72 36.85 -3.78
CA GLY A 473 -15.66 37.50 -4.70
C GLY A 473 -16.52 38.66 -4.19
N ALA A 474 -16.14 39.37 -3.14
CA ALA A 474 -16.83 40.60 -2.73
C ALA A 474 -15.85 41.74 -2.45
N ALA A 475 -15.33 42.35 -3.52
CA ALA A 475 -14.91 43.74 -3.45
C ALA A 475 -16.19 44.59 -3.44
N LEU A 476 -16.69 44.90 -2.25
CA LEU A 476 -17.67 45.97 -2.07
C LEU A 476 -16.91 47.31 -2.05
N PRO A 477 -17.23 48.27 -2.94
CA PRO A 477 -16.75 49.63 -2.79
C PRO A 477 -17.46 50.29 -1.60
N ASP A 478 -16.72 51.19 -0.95
CA ASP A 478 -17.08 51.92 0.26
C ASP A 478 -18.51 52.47 0.27
N ALA A 479 -19.20 52.24 1.39
CA ALA A 479 -20.42 52.94 1.73
C ALA A 479 -20.09 54.38 2.13
N SER A 480 -20.36 55.34 1.23
CA SER A 480 -20.64 56.72 1.61
C SER A 480 -21.99 57.17 1.05
N THR A 481 -22.91 57.39 1.99
CA THR A 481 -23.98 58.39 2.01
C THR A 481 -24.66 58.79 0.69
N SER A 482 -25.94 58.45 0.53
CA SER A 482 -27.00 59.48 0.58
C SER A 482 -28.40 58.86 0.49
N SER A 483 -29.25 59.37 1.39
CA SER A 483 -30.70 59.26 1.43
C SER A 483 -31.37 59.67 0.13
N THR A 484 -32.45 58.97 -0.26
CA THR A 484 -33.84 59.50 -0.37
C THR A 484 -34.73 58.43 -1.03
N SER A 485 -35.90 58.15 -0.45
CA SER A 485 -37.03 57.39 -1.03
C SER A 485 -38.18 58.36 -1.37
N PRO A 486 -39.35 57.92 -1.85
CA PRO A 486 -39.67 57.20 -3.10
C PRO A 486 -40.86 57.87 -3.85
N ASN A 487 -41.14 57.47 -5.09
CA ASN A 487 -42.46 57.55 -5.79
C ASN A 487 -42.25 57.13 -7.25
N ALA A 488 -43.21 56.65 -8.04
CA ALA A 488 -44.55 56.05 -7.90
C ALA A 488 -45.03 55.80 -9.35
N ALA A 489 -45.80 54.72 -9.59
CA ALA A 489 -46.75 54.53 -10.70
C ALA A 489 -46.17 54.58 -12.15
N SER A 490 -46.72 53.99 -13.21
CA SER A 490 -47.84 53.08 -13.52
C SER A 490 -47.76 52.81 -15.04
N ASP A 491 -48.40 51.72 -15.48
CA ASP A 491 -49.02 51.50 -16.81
C ASP A 491 -48.17 51.52 -18.11
N ALA A 492 -48.20 50.40 -18.85
CA ALA A 492 -49.07 50.21 -20.02
C ALA A 492 -48.67 48.97 -20.84
N GLN A 493 -49.69 48.30 -21.37
CA GLN A 493 -49.72 47.09 -22.20
C GLN A 493 -49.48 47.36 -23.70
N ASP A 494 -49.58 46.26 -24.47
CA ASP A 494 -49.89 46.13 -25.91
C ASP A 494 -48.69 46.03 -26.87
N ASP A 495 -48.66 45.20 -27.92
CA ASP A 495 -49.52 44.13 -28.44
C ASP A 495 -48.74 43.38 -29.56
N ASN A 496 -49.28 42.24 -29.97
CA ASN A 496 -48.89 41.25 -30.98
C ASN A 496 -48.42 41.76 -32.37
N SER A 497 -47.66 40.94 -33.10
CA SER A 497 -48.19 40.19 -34.27
C SER A 497 -47.13 39.44 -35.09
N GLU A 498 -47.65 38.44 -35.82
CA GLU A 498 -47.02 37.27 -36.42
C GLU A 498 -46.35 37.50 -37.79
N GLY A 499 -45.50 36.55 -38.20
CA GLY A 499 -45.03 36.41 -39.58
C GLY A 499 -44.47 35.02 -39.87
N HIS A 500 -45.29 34.16 -40.48
CA HIS A 500 -44.95 32.84 -41.02
C HIS A 500 -44.15 32.94 -42.33
N SER A 501 -43.10 32.11 -42.50
CA SER A 501 -42.68 31.62 -43.84
C SER A 501 -41.88 30.31 -43.73
N SER A 502 -42.32 29.31 -44.48
CA SER A 502 -41.96 27.89 -44.45
C SER A 502 -41.07 27.49 -45.64
N ARG A 503 -40.07 26.61 -45.40
CA ARG A 503 -39.33 25.82 -46.42
C ARG A 503 -38.68 24.55 -45.79
N PRO A 504 -38.26 23.53 -46.58
CA PRO A 504 -38.67 22.11 -46.43
C PRO A 504 -37.62 21.21 -45.68
N PRO A 505 -37.83 19.88 -45.50
CA PRO A 505 -37.33 19.16 -44.33
C PRO A 505 -35.85 18.79 -44.46
N ARG A 506 -35.08 19.13 -43.43
CA ARG A 506 -33.72 18.61 -43.23
C ARG A 506 -33.78 17.38 -42.33
N HIS A 507 -33.15 16.29 -42.78
CA HIS A 507 -32.98 15.06 -42.00
C HIS A 507 -32.60 15.36 -40.55
N ARG A 508 -33.51 15.00 -39.63
CA ARG A 508 -33.26 15.03 -38.19
C ARG A 508 -32.08 14.09 -37.88
N LYS A 509 -30.97 14.65 -37.38
CA LYS A 509 -30.09 13.89 -36.49
C LYS A 509 -30.93 13.42 -35.29
N PRO A 510 -30.76 12.18 -34.79
CA PRO A 510 -31.57 11.70 -33.68
C PRO A 510 -31.39 12.63 -32.49
N ARG A 511 -32.51 13.16 -32.02
CA ARG A 511 -32.61 14.00 -30.82
C ARG A 511 -32.04 13.17 -29.66
N LYS A 512 -30.94 13.61 -29.04
CA LYS A 512 -30.44 12.99 -27.80
C LYS A 512 -31.59 13.01 -26.80
N THR A 513 -32.09 11.83 -26.47
CA THR A 513 -33.17 11.63 -25.52
C THR A 513 -32.71 12.09 -24.13
N PRO A 514 -33.54 12.79 -23.34
CA PRO A 514 -33.26 13.02 -21.93
C PRO A 514 -32.95 11.69 -21.22
N PRO A 515 -32.05 11.65 -20.22
CA PRO A 515 -31.57 10.40 -19.61
C PRO A 515 -32.69 9.47 -19.12
N ASP A 516 -33.83 10.01 -18.68
CA ASP A 516 -34.95 9.25 -18.14
C ASP A 516 -35.79 8.53 -19.22
N GLU A 517 -35.89 9.08 -20.44
CA GLU A 517 -36.56 8.41 -21.56
C GLU A 517 -35.70 7.29 -22.19
N ALA A 518 -34.38 7.32 -21.98
CA ALA A 518 -33.45 6.32 -22.54
C ALA A 518 -33.61 4.94 -21.87
N TRP A 519 -33.94 4.91 -20.58
CA TRP A 519 -34.19 3.67 -19.82
C TRP A 519 -35.49 2.98 -20.23
N ALA A 520 -36.53 3.76 -20.55
CA ALA A 520 -37.84 3.23 -20.96
C ALA A 520 -37.83 2.48 -22.31
N ARG A 521 -36.75 2.62 -23.09
CA ARG A 521 -36.59 1.97 -24.40
C ARG A 521 -35.77 0.68 -24.38
N LEU A 522 -35.10 0.35 -23.25
CA LEU A 522 -34.31 -0.88 -23.14
C LEU A 522 -35.21 -2.08 -22.86
N ARG A 523 -35.15 -3.12 -23.71
CA ARG A 523 -35.84 -4.38 -23.45
C ARG A 523 -34.86 -5.49 -23.08
N THR A 524 -35.15 -6.21 -22.00
CA THR A 524 -34.39 -7.42 -21.64
C THR A 524 -34.40 -8.42 -22.80
N GLY A 525 -33.22 -8.90 -23.20
CA GLY A 525 -33.02 -9.83 -24.29
C GLY A 525 -32.62 -9.21 -25.63
N GLU A 526 -32.73 -7.88 -25.78
CA GLU A 526 -32.35 -7.13 -26.98
C GLU A 526 -30.82 -7.02 -27.12
N THR A 527 -30.33 -7.03 -28.35
CA THR A 527 -28.89 -6.88 -28.66
C THR A 527 -28.64 -5.50 -29.22
N ILE A 528 -27.75 -4.74 -28.58
CA ILE A 528 -27.44 -3.37 -28.93
C ILE A 528 -25.91 -3.24 -29.13
N PRO A 529 -25.44 -2.52 -30.15
CA PRO A 529 -24.02 -2.19 -30.28
C PRO A 529 -23.58 -1.23 -29.16
N GLY A 530 -22.36 -1.43 -28.68
CA GLY A 530 -21.77 -0.59 -27.65
C GLY A 530 -20.27 -0.45 -27.80
N ARG A 531 -19.71 0.52 -27.09
CA ARG A 531 -18.28 0.86 -27.13
C ARG A 531 -17.64 0.57 -25.78
N ILE A 532 -16.52 -0.14 -25.77
CA ILE A 532 -15.78 -0.48 -24.55
C ILE A 532 -15.21 0.80 -23.96
N GLN A 533 -15.58 1.11 -22.72
CA GLN A 533 -15.13 2.31 -22.03
C GLN A 533 -13.97 2.04 -21.08
N GLY A 534 -13.88 0.83 -20.53
CA GLY A 534 -12.82 0.47 -19.60
C GLY A 534 -12.99 -0.94 -19.04
N PHE A 535 -11.93 -1.40 -18.39
CA PHE A 535 -11.84 -2.72 -17.77
C PHE A 535 -11.80 -2.57 -16.25
N ALA A 536 -12.50 -3.46 -15.55
CA ALA A 536 -12.43 -3.60 -14.10
C ALA A 536 -12.21 -5.07 -13.72
N VAL A 537 -11.82 -5.30 -12.47
CA VAL A 537 -11.49 -6.64 -11.95
C VAL A 537 -12.68 -7.61 -12.00
N PHE A 538 -13.92 -7.10 -12.09
CA PHE A 538 -15.15 -7.91 -12.15
C PHE A 538 -15.86 -7.87 -13.51
N GLY A 539 -15.40 -7.06 -14.49
CA GLY A 539 -16.09 -6.96 -15.77
C GLY A 539 -15.56 -5.90 -16.74
N VAL A 540 -16.21 -5.82 -17.90
CA VAL A 540 -15.94 -4.83 -18.96
C VAL A 540 -17.10 -3.86 -19.02
N PHE A 541 -16.80 -2.56 -18.99
CA PHE A 541 -17.80 -1.50 -19.14
C PHE A 541 -18.00 -1.16 -20.61
N VAL A 542 -19.26 -1.14 -21.04
CA VAL A 542 -19.66 -0.85 -22.41
C VAL A 542 -20.70 0.26 -22.43
N THR A 543 -20.42 1.35 -23.13
CA THR A 543 -21.39 2.41 -23.41
C THR A 543 -22.23 2.01 -24.62
N LEU A 544 -23.53 1.81 -24.41
CA LEU A 544 -24.50 1.54 -25.47
C LEU A 544 -24.74 2.80 -26.32
N GLU A 545 -25.20 2.65 -27.57
CA GLU A 545 -25.46 3.80 -28.47
C GLU A 545 -26.48 4.81 -27.92
N ASN A 546 -27.38 4.38 -27.04
CA ASN A 546 -28.34 5.27 -26.37
C ASN A 546 -27.74 6.04 -25.18
N GLY A 547 -26.42 5.93 -24.94
CA GLY A 547 -25.68 6.64 -23.89
C GLY A 547 -25.67 5.94 -22.53
N ILE A 548 -26.34 4.79 -22.40
CA ILE A 548 -26.39 4.02 -21.15
C ILE A 548 -25.13 3.17 -21.01
N VAL A 549 -24.50 3.21 -19.85
CA VAL A 549 -23.34 2.37 -19.55
C VAL A 549 -23.80 1.08 -18.90
N GLY A 550 -23.45 -0.04 -19.52
CA GLY A 550 -23.71 -1.37 -18.99
C GLY A 550 -22.42 -2.12 -18.64
N LEU A 551 -22.57 -3.15 -17.83
CA LEU A 551 -21.47 -3.98 -17.35
C LEU A 551 -21.59 -5.39 -17.92
N ILE A 552 -20.53 -5.89 -18.56
CA ILE A 552 -20.35 -7.30 -18.85
C ILE A 552 -19.55 -7.92 -17.71
N HIS A 553 -20.15 -8.81 -16.92
CA HIS A 553 -19.45 -9.49 -15.84
C HIS A 553 -18.39 -10.47 -16.36
N ASN A 554 -17.27 -10.65 -15.66
CA ASN A 554 -16.17 -11.53 -16.09
C ASN A 554 -16.58 -13.00 -16.28
N SER A 555 -17.58 -13.47 -15.52
CA SER A 555 -18.15 -14.80 -15.71
C SER A 555 -18.89 -14.97 -17.05
N ARG A 556 -19.26 -13.86 -17.70
CA ARG A 556 -19.95 -13.79 -19.00
C ARG A 556 -19.00 -13.48 -20.15
N LEU A 557 -17.71 -13.31 -19.89
CA LEU A 557 -16.66 -13.20 -20.91
C LEU A 557 -16.06 -14.59 -21.21
N PRO A 558 -15.76 -14.88 -22.49
CA PRO A 558 -14.98 -16.06 -22.86
C PRO A 558 -13.67 -16.11 -22.07
N SER A 559 -13.24 -17.31 -21.65
CA SER A 559 -12.03 -17.50 -20.83
C SER A 559 -10.76 -16.91 -21.45
N THR A 560 -10.72 -16.82 -22.78
CA THR A 560 -9.63 -16.23 -23.58
C THR A 560 -9.56 -14.70 -23.49
N MET A 561 -10.64 -14.01 -23.09
CA MET A 561 -10.75 -12.53 -23.04
C MET A 561 -10.83 -11.97 -21.61
N ARG A 562 -10.49 -12.77 -20.58
CA ARG A 562 -10.51 -12.35 -19.15
C ARG A 562 -9.26 -11.61 -18.68
N ARG A 563 -8.25 -11.46 -19.54
CA ARG A 563 -7.02 -10.70 -19.27
C ARG A 563 -6.93 -9.50 -20.21
N PRO A 564 -6.54 -8.30 -19.73
CA PRO A 564 -6.38 -7.11 -20.58
C PRO A 564 -5.42 -7.32 -21.77
N GLU A 565 -4.48 -8.25 -21.63
CA GLU A 565 -3.37 -8.46 -22.56
C GLU A 565 -3.61 -9.55 -23.62
N GLY A 566 -4.85 -10.07 -23.76
CA GLY A 566 -5.19 -11.14 -24.70
C GLY A 566 -6.17 -10.72 -25.82
N ASN A 567 -5.64 -10.21 -26.94
CA ASN A 567 -6.24 -10.05 -28.29
C ASN A 567 -7.77 -10.15 -28.45
N GLY A 568 -8.55 -9.14 -28.00
CA GLY A 568 -9.94 -9.04 -28.46
C GLY A 568 -10.79 -7.86 -27.97
N LEU A 569 -10.42 -7.20 -26.89
CA LEU A 569 -11.18 -6.06 -26.33
C LEU A 569 -10.20 -4.92 -26.06
N ALA A 570 -10.29 -3.84 -26.85
CA ALA A 570 -9.51 -2.62 -26.66
C ALA A 570 -10.42 -1.50 -26.14
N ILE A 571 -9.89 -0.60 -25.30
CA ILE A 571 -10.62 0.61 -24.89
C ILE A 571 -10.97 1.40 -26.15
N GLY A 572 -12.24 1.75 -26.29
CA GLY A 572 -12.79 2.38 -27.49
C GLY A 572 -13.21 1.43 -28.61
N GLY A 573 -13.01 0.11 -28.47
CA GLY A 573 -13.48 -0.91 -29.42
C GLY A 573 -15.01 -1.06 -29.43
N ARG A 574 -15.59 -1.43 -30.57
CA ARG A 574 -17.03 -1.69 -30.72
C ARG A 574 -17.34 -3.17 -30.46
N VAL A 575 -18.40 -3.44 -29.70
CA VAL A 575 -18.87 -4.79 -29.35
C VAL A 575 -20.39 -4.84 -29.42
N ASN A 576 -20.94 -5.98 -29.83
CA ASN A 576 -22.38 -6.23 -29.74
C ASN A 576 -22.68 -6.89 -28.39
N VAL A 577 -23.62 -6.31 -27.65
CA VAL A 577 -23.95 -6.75 -26.29
C VAL A 577 -25.43 -7.01 -26.16
N ARG A 578 -25.77 -8.13 -25.51
CA ARG A 578 -27.14 -8.50 -25.21
C ARG A 578 -27.51 -8.01 -23.82
N ILE A 579 -28.67 -7.38 -23.70
CA ILE A 579 -29.24 -6.94 -22.44
C ILE A 579 -29.76 -8.17 -21.69
N LEU A 580 -29.18 -8.45 -20.53
CA LEU A 580 -29.63 -9.55 -19.66
C LEU A 580 -30.66 -9.08 -18.64
N GLU A 581 -30.50 -7.86 -18.16
CA GLU A 581 -31.34 -7.32 -17.09
C GLU A 581 -31.25 -5.80 -17.10
N VAL A 582 -32.39 -5.13 -17.01
CA VAL A 582 -32.50 -3.67 -16.91
C VAL A 582 -33.10 -3.36 -15.53
N GLN A 583 -32.41 -2.53 -14.74
CA GLN A 583 -32.90 -2.01 -13.47
C GLN A 583 -32.94 -0.48 -13.56
N PRO A 584 -34.02 0.11 -14.12
CA PRO A 584 -34.15 1.56 -14.34
C PRO A 584 -34.00 2.38 -13.06
N GLU A 585 -34.54 1.89 -11.94
CA GLU A 585 -34.52 2.55 -10.64
C GLU A 585 -33.10 2.68 -10.07
N ARG A 586 -32.22 1.75 -10.47
CA ARG A 586 -30.81 1.71 -10.06
C ARG A 586 -29.88 2.23 -11.14
N LYS A 587 -30.41 2.68 -12.29
CA LYS A 587 -29.66 3.05 -13.49
C LYS A 587 -28.61 2.00 -13.89
N ARG A 588 -28.98 0.71 -13.81
CA ARG A 588 -28.09 -0.42 -14.12
C ARG A 588 -28.62 -1.23 -15.30
N VAL A 589 -27.71 -1.64 -16.18
CA VAL A 589 -27.99 -2.65 -17.21
C VAL A 589 -26.89 -3.70 -17.22
N SER A 590 -27.28 -4.95 -17.01
CA SER A 590 -26.38 -6.11 -17.08
C SER A 590 -26.30 -6.59 -18.52
N LEU A 591 -25.09 -6.78 -19.01
CA LEU A 591 -24.82 -7.12 -20.41
C LEU A 591 -24.09 -8.46 -20.51
N ALA A 592 -24.34 -9.18 -21.60
CA ALA A 592 -23.50 -10.29 -22.05
C ALA A 592 -22.88 -9.95 -23.39
N LEU A 593 -21.64 -10.37 -23.59
CA LEU A 593 -21.03 -10.32 -24.92
C LEU A 593 -21.81 -11.27 -25.83
N GLN A 594 -22.29 -10.76 -26.96
CA GLN A 594 -22.83 -11.61 -28.02
C GLN A 594 -21.70 -11.83 -29.02
N GLY A 595 -21.38 -13.12 -29.24
CA GLY A 595 -20.21 -13.57 -29.99
C GLY A 595 -20.10 -12.99 -31.39
#